data_AF-A0A3G8R2J9-F1
#
_entry.id   AF-A0A3G8R2J9-F1
#
_cell.length_a   1.000
_cell.length_b   1.000
_cell.length_c   1.000
_cell.angle_alpha   90.00
_cell.angle_beta   90.00
_cell.angle_gamma   90.00
#
_symmetry.space_group_name_H-M   'P 1'
#
loop_
_entity.id
_entity.type
_entity.pdbx_description
1 polymer ?
#
loop_
_entity_poly.entity_id
_entity_poly.type
_entity_poly.pdbx_seq_one_letter_code
_entity_poly.pdbx_strand_id
1 'polypeptide(L)'
;MVLGIVFSKNLLNLGAWIELLVGVAAFTAIAGAAYIFNDVSDLEEDRNHPEKRHRPIASGQVSVPIAVAFGGSLVVAGLVAAYSLGPLFLAVLGVYLAQNALYSLYLKHVVFVDILVVAIGFVLRAVAGVVAIGVFLSPWLIVSTFLLALVLALGKRRSELELATDPRDTRVVLDAYSEGNLDQLLVMTMATLLMAYSLYSFSRTSHTMMLTLPFAFFGAFRYHHLVYTTDIAGRPEYLLTDRPSILNLFLWGLTAAGVLYNVPALVVQVIR
;
A
#
# COMPACT_ATOMS: atom_id res chain seq x y z
N MET A 1 7.25 2.60 1.71
CA MET A 1 8.54 2.99 2.31
C MET A 1 9.57 3.44 1.26
N VAL A 2 9.83 2.67 0.19
CA VAL A 2 10.88 3.01 -0.81
C VAL A 2 10.64 4.31 -1.59
N LEU A 3 9.41 4.85 -1.65
CA LEU A 3 9.18 6.17 -2.28
C LEU A 3 10.08 7.26 -1.71
N GLY A 4 10.36 7.25 -0.41
CA GLY A 4 11.19 8.25 0.25
C GLY A 4 12.57 8.36 -0.37
N ILE A 5 13.28 7.25 -0.58
CA ILE A 5 14.67 7.27 -1.07
C ILE A 5 14.76 7.68 -2.55
N VAL A 6 13.79 7.26 -3.37
CA VAL A 6 13.74 7.59 -4.80
C VAL A 6 13.46 9.08 -4.99
N PHE A 7 12.40 9.58 -4.36
CA PHE A 7 11.89 10.94 -4.59
C PHE A 7 12.60 12.02 -3.77
N SER A 8 13.44 11.65 -2.80
CA SER A 8 14.30 12.58 -2.07
C SER A 8 15.71 12.73 -2.66
N LYS A 9 16.00 12.12 -3.80
CA LYS A 9 17.32 12.12 -4.47
C LYS A 9 18.43 11.41 -3.68
N ASN A 10 18.08 10.42 -2.86
CA ASN A 10 19.03 9.69 -2.00
C ASN A 10 19.38 8.28 -2.50
N LEU A 11 19.09 7.91 -3.76
CA LEU A 11 19.37 6.56 -4.28
C LEU A 11 20.82 6.10 -4.12
N LEU A 12 21.78 7.04 -4.16
CA LEU A 12 23.22 6.74 -4.04
C LEU A 12 23.73 6.84 -2.59
N ASN A 13 22.88 7.21 -1.63
CA ASN A 13 23.26 7.37 -0.24
C ASN A 13 23.12 6.03 0.50
N LEU A 14 24.26 5.39 0.78
CA LEU A 14 24.29 4.09 1.47
C LEU A 14 23.75 4.17 2.90
N GLY A 15 23.98 5.28 3.62
CA GLY A 15 23.44 5.49 4.96
C GLY A 15 21.92 5.50 4.97
N ALA A 16 21.31 6.23 4.03
CA ALA A 16 19.86 6.27 3.86
C ALA A 16 19.28 4.88 3.53
N TRP A 17 20.00 4.04 2.78
CA TRP A 17 19.59 2.66 2.53
C TRP A 17 19.59 1.80 3.79
N ILE A 18 20.62 1.92 4.64
CA ILE A 18 20.68 1.17 5.90
C ILE A 18 19.51 1.56 6.81
N GLU A 19 19.28 2.85 7.01
CA GLU A 19 18.17 3.35 7.81
C GLU A 19 16.80 2.90 7.25
N LEU A 20 16.63 2.98 5.92
CA LEU A 20 15.42 2.52 5.25
C LEU A 20 15.21 1.02 5.44
N LEU A 21 16.25 0.19 5.30
CA LEU A 21 16.16 -1.26 5.44
C LEU A 21 15.84 -1.68 6.88
N VAL A 22 16.45 -1.02 7.88
CA VAL A 22 16.08 -1.19 9.29
C VAL A 22 14.61 -0.82 9.48
N GLY A 23 14.16 0.29 8.90
CA GLY A 23 12.77 0.72 8.97
C GLY A 23 11.81 -0.28 8.33
N VAL A 24 12.16 -0.80 7.15
CA VAL A 24 11.39 -1.83 6.45
C VAL A 24 11.30 -3.11 7.27
N ALA A 25 12.41 -3.56 7.87
CA ALA A 25 12.43 -4.73 8.73
C ALA A 25 11.54 -4.52 9.96
N ALA A 26 11.66 -3.38 10.64
CA ALA A 26 10.85 -3.02 11.79
C ALA A 26 9.35 -2.99 11.44
N PHE A 27 8.99 -2.27 10.36
CA PHE A 27 7.60 -2.15 9.93
C PHE A 27 7.03 -3.49 9.48
N THR A 28 7.82 -4.33 8.81
CA THR A 28 7.39 -5.66 8.36
C THR A 28 7.15 -6.60 9.55
N ALA A 29 8.02 -6.58 10.56
CA ALA A 29 7.81 -7.33 11.79
C ALA A 29 6.52 -6.91 12.51
N ILE A 30 6.28 -5.61 12.65
CA ILE A 30 5.05 -5.06 13.24
C ILE A 30 3.81 -5.43 12.41
N ALA A 31 3.86 -5.30 11.09
CA ALA A 31 2.75 -5.67 10.21
C ALA A 31 2.46 -7.17 10.26
N GLY A 32 3.51 -8.01 10.29
CA GLY A 32 3.37 -9.46 10.45
C GLY A 32 2.73 -9.84 11.78
N ALA A 33 3.15 -9.21 12.88
CA ALA A 33 2.52 -9.41 14.19
C ALA A 33 1.03 -9.02 14.19
N ALA A 34 0.68 -7.87 13.57
CA ALA A 34 -0.70 -7.43 13.45
C ALA A 34 -1.56 -8.45 12.68
N TYR A 35 -1.05 -9.04 11.59
CA TYR A 35 -1.75 -10.11 10.87
C TYR A 35 -1.91 -11.38 11.71
N ILE A 36 -0.88 -11.79 12.44
CA ILE A 36 -0.97 -12.95 13.33
C ILE A 36 -2.04 -12.75 14.41
N PHE A 37 -2.06 -11.58 15.07
CA PHE A 37 -3.08 -11.29 16.07
C PHE A 37 -4.48 -11.20 15.46
N ASN A 38 -4.59 -10.70 14.23
CA ASN A 38 -5.86 -10.71 13.51
C ASN A 38 -6.33 -12.14 13.21
N ASP A 39 -5.46 -13.01 12.70
CA ASP A 39 -5.80 -14.41 12.41
C ASP A 39 -6.14 -15.22 13.67
N VAL A 40 -5.56 -14.86 14.83
CA VAL A 40 -5.97 -15.42 16.13
C VAL A 40 -7.35 -14.92 16.55
N SER A 41 -7.66 -13.65 16.33
CA SER A 41 -8.95 -13.04 16.69
C SER A 41 -10.09 -13.54 15.80
N ASP A 42 -9.81 -13.73 14.51
CA ASP A 42 -10.76 -14.19 13.50
C ASP A 42 -10.82 -15.73 13.42
N LEU A 43 -10.23 -16.46 14.38
CA LEU A 43 -10.04 -17.92 14.33
C LEU A 43 -11.34 -18.71 14.07
N GLU A 44 -12.42 -18.38 14.77
CA GLU A 44 -13.69 -19.10 14.65
C GLU A 44 -14.36 -18.82 13.29
N GLU A 45 -14.30 -17.57 12.83
CA GLU A 45 -14.82 -17.16 11.51
C GLU A 45 -14.02 -17.83 10.39
N ASP A 46 -12.68 -17.81 10.49
CA ASP A 46 -11.78 -18.39 9.50
C ASP A 46 -11.93 -19.91 9.39
N ARG A 47 -12.26 -20.61 10.48
CA ARG A 47 -12.54 -22.06 10.45
C ARG A 47 -13.77 -22.42 9.64
N ASN A 48 -14.78 -21.55 9.64
CA ASN A 48 -16.05 -21.78 8.95
C ASN A 48 -16.00 -21.30 7.48
N HIS A 49 -14.98 -20.54 7.09
CA HIS A 49 -14.85 -19.97 5.75
C HIS A 49 -14.28 -21.00 4.74
N PRO A 50 -14.82 -21.09 3.50
CA PRO A 50 -14.39 -22.07 2.49
C PRO A 50 -12.88 -22.07 2.17
N GLU A 51 -12.30 -20.88 1.95
CA GLU A 51 -10.87 -20.73 1.68
C GLU A 51 -10.00 -20.52 2.95
N LYS A 52 -10.41 -19.63 3.86
CA LYS A 52 -9.57 -19.21 5.02
C LYS A 52 -9.38 -20.32 6.06
N ARG A 53 -10.19 -21.39 6.04
CA ARG A 53 -9.99 -22.57 6.92
C ARG A 53 -8.62 -23.23 6.75
N HIS A 54 -7.97 -23.04 5.61
CA HIS A 54 -6.64 -23.58 5.32
C HIS A 54 -5.50 -22.74 5.90
N ARG A 55 -5.78 -21.60 6.54
CA ARG A 55 -4.77 -20.79 7.24
C ARG A 55 -4.08 -21.62 8.35
N PRO A 56 -2.79 -21.40 8.63
CA PRO A 56 -2.05 -22.23 9.60
C PRO A 56 -2.66 -22.29 11.00
N ILE A 57 -3.24 -21.19 11.48
CA ILE A 57 -3.87 -21.12 12.81
C ILE A 57 -5.28 -21.75 12.77
N ALA A 58 -6.09 -21.42 11.76
CA ALA A 58 -7.44 -21.96 11.60
C ALA A 58 -7.47 -23.49 11.41
N SER A 59 -6.55 -24.03 10.60
CA SER A 59 -6.37 -25.46 10.35
C SER A 59 -5.70 -26.23 11.49
N GLY A 60 -5.17 -25.54 12.51
CA GLY A 60 -4.49 -26.14 13.64
C GLY A 60 -3.04 -26.58 13.38
N GLN A 61 -2.44 -26.21 12.23
CA GLN A 61 -1.02 -26.45 11.96
C GLN A 61 -0.11 -25.67 12.94
N VAL A 62 -0.57 -24.52 13.43
CA VAL A 62 0.10 -23.71 14.45
C VAL A 62 -0.88 -23.50 15.61
N SER A 63 -0.44 -23.80 16.84
CA SER A 63 -1.25 -23.57 18.03
C SER A 63 -1.34 -22.09 18.39
N VAL A 64 -2.48 -21.67 18.95
CA VAL A 64 -2.71 -20.27 19.37
C VAL A 64 -1.59 -19.74 20.30
N PRO A 65 -1.10 -20.49 21.30
CA PRO A 65 0.00 -20.00 22.14
C PRO A 65 1.30 -19.73 21.37
N ILE A 66 1.64 -20.58 20.39
CA ILE A 66 2.84 -20.38 19.55
C ILE A 66 2.65 -19.16 18.65
N ALA A 67 1.47 -19.01 18.04
CA ALA A 67 1.16 -17.85 17.21
C ALA A 67 1.25 -16.55 18.01
N VAL A 68 0.66 -16.49 19.21
CA VAL A 68 0.72 -15.32 20.08
C VAL A 68 2.15 -15.03 20.55
N ALA A 69 2.93 -16.04 20.92
CA ALA A 69 4.33 -15.88 21.31
C ALA A 69 5.20 -15.33 20.16
N PHE A 70 5.00 -15.85 18.94
CA PHE A 70 5.71 -15.39 17.74
C PHE A 70 5.26 -13.98 17.33
N GLY A 71 3.97 -13.66 17.38
CA GLY A 71 3.47 -12.31 17.17
C GLY A 71 4.06 -11.33 18.18
N GLY A 72 4.09 -11.71 19.46
CA GLY A 72 4.69 -10.91 20.53
C GLY A 72 6.19 -10.67 20.34
N SER A 73 6.96 -11.68 19.93
CA SER A 73 8.38 -11.52 19.66
C SER A 73 8.65 -10.60 18.46
N LEU A 74 7.81 -10.65 17.42
CA LEU A 74 7.87 -9.72 16.30
C LEU A 74 7.55 -8.28 16.71
N VAL A 75 6.58 -8.06 17.62
CA VAL A 75 6.33 -6.72 18.18
C VAL A 75 7.56 -6.19 18.89
N VAL A 76 8.15 -6.98 19.79
CA VAL A 76 9.35 -6.57 20.54
C VAL A 76 10.51 -6.28 19.60
N ALA A 77 10.81 -7.18 18.65
CA ALA A 77 11.88 -7.00 17.68
C ALA A 77 11.65 -5.76 16.81
N GLY A 78 10.42 -5.55 16.34
CA GLY A 78 10.05 -4.38 15.54
C GLY A 78 10.20 -3.06 16.30
N LEU A 79 9.79 -3.01 17.57
CA LEU A 79 9.95 -1.82 18.41
C LEU A 79 11.41 -1.54 18.77
N VAL A 80 12.22 -2.57 19.04
CA VAL A 80 13.66 -2.43 19.29
C VAL A 80 14.36 -1.87 18.05
N ALA A 81 14.08 -2.41 16.86
CA ALA A 81 14.63 -1.88 15.60
C ALA A 81 14.13 -0.46 15.29
N ALA A 82 12.88 -0.15 15.66
CA ALA A 82 12.34 1.19 15.50
C ALA A 82 12.99 2.23 16.43
N TYR A 83 13.40 1.83 17.63
CA TYR A 83 14.06 2.71 18.58
C TYR A 83 15.36 3.31 18.03
N SER A 84 16.12 2.56 17.22
CA SER A 84 17.33 3.08 16.57
C SER A 84 17.05 4.14 15.49
N LEU A 85 15.82 4.25 15.00
CA LEU A 85 15.41 5.26 14.00
C LEU A 85 14.79 6.52 14.63
N GLY A 86 14.70 6.56 15.96
CA GLY A 86 14.25 7.72 16.71
C GLY A 86 12.76 7.76 17.06
N PRO A 87 12.36 8.73 17.89
CA PRO A 87 11.02 8.78 18.50
C PRO A 87 9.88 8.99 17.50
N LEU A 88 10.14 9.71 16.41
CA LEU A 88 9.11 9.94 15.38
C LEU A 88 8.76 8.64 14.64
N PHE A 89 9.75 7.80 14.34
CA PHE A 89 9.51 6.51 13.69
C PHE A 89 8.74 5.55 14.61
N LEU A 90 9.08 5.53 15.90
CA LEU A 90 8.32 4.82 16.93
C LEU A 90 6.86 5.29 17.02
N ALA A 91 6.63 6.60 17.00
CA ALA A 91 5.27 7.14 17.01
C ALA A 91 4.47 6.69 15.78
N VAL A 92 5.06 6.69 14.58
CA VAL A 92 4.41 6.20 13.36
C VAL A 92 4.03 4.71 13.48
N LEU A 93 4.90 3.87 14.04
CA LEU A 93 4.59 2.46 14.28
C LEU A 93 3.52 2.27 15.35
N GLY A 94 3.54 3.08 16.42
CA GLY A 94 2.49 3.08 17.44
C GLY A 94 1.13 3.41 16.85
N VAL A 95 1.05 4.46 16.01
CA VAL A 95 -0.17 4.81 15.27
C VAL A 95 -0.60 3.68 14.33
N TYR A 96 0.35 3.06 13.63
CA TYR A 96 0.05 1.92 12.76
C TYR A 96 -0.53 0.72 13.52
N LEU A 97 0.05 0.37 14.66
CA LEU A 97 -0.46 -0.70 15.53
C LEU A 97 -1.86 -0.38 16.06
N ALA A 98 -2.06 0.85 16.58
CA ALA A 98 -3.36 1.30 17.05
C ALA A 98 -4.41 1.27 15.94
N GLN A 99 -4.05 1.71 14.73
CA GLN A 99 -4.92 1.66 13.56
C GLN A 99 -5.31 0.21 13.23
N ASN A 100 -4.36 -0.74 13.22
CA ASN A 100 -4.66 -2.13 12.91
C ASN A 100 -5.54 -2.78 13.99
N ALA A 101 -5.24 -2.54 15.26
CA ALA A 101 -6.08 -3.02 16.37
C ALA A 101 -7.51 -2.47 16.27
N LEU A 102 -7.66 -1.16 16.06
CA LEU A 102 -8.96 -0.52 15.92
C LEU A 102 -9.72 -0.99 14.67
N TYR A 103 -9.00 -1.24 13.57
CA TYR A 103 -9.56 -1.84 12.36
C TYR A 103 -10.13 -3.23 12.61
N SER A 104 -9.34 -4.12 13.20
CA SER A 104 -9.74 -5.50 13.49
C SER A 104 -10.90 -5.58 14.47
N LEU A 105 -10.92 -4.71 15.49
CA LEU A 105 -11.94 -4.73 16.54
C LEU A 105 -13.26 -4.07 16.12
N TYR A 106 -13.24 -3.02 15.29
CA TYR A 106 -14.44 -2.22 15.06
C TYR A 106 -14.57 -1.65 13.64
N LEU A 107 -13.51 -1.01 13.11
CA LEU A 107 -13.66 -0.20 11.89
C LEU A 107 -13.93 -1.04 10.63
N LYS A 108 -13.56 -2.33 10.64
CA LYS A 108 -13.87 -3.25 9.53
C LYS A 108 -15.38 -3.43 9.29
N HIS A 109 -16.24 -3.01 10.22
CA HIS A 109 -17.70 -3.14 10.14
C HIS A 109 -18.42 -1.84 9.74
N VAL A 110 -17.69 -0.73 9.50
CA VAL A 110 -18.29 0.56 9.15
C VAL A 110 -18.05 0.87 7.67
N VAL A 111 -19.14 1.13 6.94
CA VAL A 111 -19.12 1.43 5.49
C VAL A 111 -18.19 2.60 5.21
N PHE A 112 -17.35 2.46 4.17
CA PHE A 112 -16.31 3.37 3.70
C PHE A 112 -15.11 3.52 4.63
N VAL A 113 -15.32 3.44 5.94
CA VAL A 113 -14.24 3.52 6.93
C VAL A 113 -13.29 2.35 6.75
N ASP A 114 -13.79 1.16 6.43
CA ASP A 114 -12.95 -0.01 6.15
C ASP A 114 -11.96 0.24 4.98
N ILE A 115 -12.42 0.89 3.91
CA ILE A 115 -11.59 1.22 2.74
C ILE A 115 -10.63 2.38 3.05
N LEU A 116 -11.11 3.42 3.76
CA LEU A 116 -10.30 4.58 4.14
C LEU A 116 -9.16 4.20 5.09
N VAL A 117 -9.42 3.34 6.08
CA VAL A 117 -8.40 2.88 7.04
C VAL A 117 -7.31 2.06 6.35
N VAL A 118 -7.68 1.24 5.36
CA VAL A 118 -6.69 0.53 4.52
C VAL A 118 -5.82 1.54 3.77
N ALA A 119 -6.40 2.56 3.14
CA ALA A 119 -5.66 3.60 2.42
C ALA A 119 -4.73 4.41 3.34
N ILE A 120 -5.19 4.77 4.55
CA ILE A 120 -4.35 5.43 5.59
C ILE A 120 -3.18 4.52 5.99
N GLY A 121 -3.40 3.21 6.09
CA GLY A 121 -2.32 2.25 6.36
C GLY A 121 -1.21 2.26 5.30
N PHE A 122 -1.52 2.52 4.03
CA PHE A 122 -0.51 2.73 2.98
C PHE A 122 0.20 4.08 3.10
N VAL A 123 -0.50 5.13 3.52
CA VAL A 123 0.11 6.43 3.83
C VAL A 123 1.10 6.31 4.98
N LEU A 124 0.73 5.62 6.07
CA LEU A 124 1.64 5.38 7.20
C LEU A 124 2.93 4.65 6.75
N ARG A 125 2.83 3.70 5.81
CA ARG A 125 4.01 3.06 5.19
C ARG A 125 4.84 4.03 4.34
N ALA A 126 4.24 5.02 3.69
CA ALA A 126 5.01 6.04 2.96
C ALA A 126 5.70 6.97 3.95
N VAL A 127 4.98 7.47 4.95
CA VAL A 127 5.50 8.35 6.01
C VAL A 127 6.63 7.67 6.79
N ALA A 128 6.46 6.41 7.18
CA ALA A 128 7.51 5.65 7.87
C ALA A 128 8.82 5.62 7.08
N GLY A 129 8.75 5.39 5.76
CA GLY A 129 9.96 5.37 4.93
C GLY A 129 10.66 6.72 4.80
N VAL A 130 9.89 7.81 4.87
CA VAL A 130 10.39 9.19 4.79
C VAL A 130 11.00 9.62 6.12
N VAL A 131 10.34 9.27 7.23
CA VAL A 131 10.83 9.49 8.59
C VAL A 131 12.10 8.69 8.87
N ALA A 132 12.17 7.43 8.41
CA ALA A 132 13.34 6.57 8.63
C ALA A 132 14.64 7.20 8.10
N ILE A 133 14.59 7.88 6.96
CA ILE A 133 15.75 8.49 6.30
C ILE A 133 15.84 10.02 6.52
N GLY A 134 14.99 10.59 7.37
CA GLY A 134 15.01 12.02 7.73
C GLY A 134 14.73 13.00 6.58
N VAL A 135 13.97 12.60 5.55
CA VAL A 135 13.67 13.47 4.38
C VAL A 135 12.24 14.02 4.46
N PHE A 136 11.93 15.00 3.60
CA PHE A 136 10.56 15.48 3.41
C PHE A 136 10.01 15.00 2.07
N LEU A 137 8.81 14.43 2.07
CA LEU A 137 8.09 14.05 0.86
C LEU A 137 7.10 15.13 0.46
N SER A 138 6.86 15.30 -0.84
CA SER A 138 5.83 16.22 -1.32
C SER A 138 4.45 15.82 -0.76
N PRO A 139 3.68 16.76 -0.18
CA PRO A 139 2.32 16.50 0.25
C PRO A 139 1.44 15.92 -0.87
N TRP A 140 1.64 16.37 -2.12
CA TRP A 140 0.94 15.83 -3.27
C TRP A 140 1.24 14.36 -3.52
N LEU A 141 2.46 13.89 -3.26
CA LEU A 141 2.82 12.48 -3.42
C LEU A 141 2.23 11.61 -2.29
N ILE A 142 2.07 12.18 -1.09
CA ILE A 142 1.33 11.55 0.01
C ILE A 142 -0.14 11.38 -0.38
N VAL A 143 -0.76 12.43 -0.92
CA VAL A 143 -2.13 12.39 -1.44
C VAL A 143 -2.27 11.38 -2.58
N SER A 144 -1.33 11.33 -3.53
CA SER A 144 -1.31 10.31 -4.59
C SER A 144 -1.19 8.90 -4.02
N THR A 145 -0.39 8.68 -2.98
CA THR A 145 -0.27 7.37 -2.32
C THR A 145 -1.60 6.96 -1.67
N PHE A 146 -2.25 7.88 -0.97
CA PHE A 146 -3.57 7.66 -0.38
C PHE A 146 -4.61 7.29 -1.44
N LEU A 147 -4.72 8.09 -2.51
CA LEU A 147 -5.69 7.89 -3.58
C LEU A 147 -5.41 6.60 -4.36
N LEU A 148 -4.15 6.27 -4.63
CA LEU A 148 -3.79 5.00 -5.27
C LEU A 148 -4.19 3.81 -4.41
N ALA A 149 -3.92 3.86 -3.10
CA ALA A 149 -4.35 2.82 -2.18
C ALA A 149 -5.89 2.69 -2.13
N LEU A 150 -6.59 3.82 -2.21
CA LEU A 150 -8.05 3.87 -2.26
C LEU A 150 -8.60 3.25 -3.55
N VAL A 151 -7.99 3.51 -4.71
CA VAL A 151 -8.31 2.86 -5.99
C VAL A 151 -8.19 1.34 -5.88
N LEU A 152 -7.08 0.85 -5.32
CA LEU A 152 -6.85 -0.60 -5.15
C LEU A 152 -7.84 -1.24 -4.18
N ALA A 153 -8.18 -0.54 -3.09
CA ALA A 153 -9.11 -1.03 -2.09
C ALA A 153 -10.56 -1.05 -2.61
N LEU A 154 -10.96 -0.04 -3.40
CA LEU A 154 -12.27 -0.01 -4.09
C LEU A 154 -12.38 -1.13 -5.12
N GLY A 155 -11.36 -1.32 -5.97
CA GLY A 155 -11.36 -2.40 -6.95
C GLY A 155 -11.42 -3.78 -6.29
N LYS A 156 -10.73 -3.96 -5.15
CA LYS A 156 -10.84 -5.17 -4.34
C LYS A 156 -12.26 -5.41 -3.82
N ARG A 157 -12.92 -4.38 -3.28
CA ARG A 157 -14.31 -4.49 -2.79
C ARG A 157 -15.29 -4.85 -3.90
N ARG A 158 -15.10 -4.27 -5.08
CA ARG A 158 -15.92 -4.56 -6.24
C ARG A 158 -15.76 -6.00 -6.71
N SER A 159 -14.54 -6.52 -6.75
CA SER A 159 -14.30 -7.93 -7.08
C SER A 159 -14.81 -8.89 -6.02
N GLU A 160 -14.69 -8.56 -4.72
CA GLU A 160 -15.29 -9.35 -3.64
C GLU A 160 -16.83 -9.42 -3.80
N LEU A 161 -17.48 -8.33 -4.23
CA LEU A 161 -18.92 -8.28 -4.46
C LEU A 161 -19.36 -9.12 -5.67
N GLU A 162 -18.60 -9.08 -6.76
CA GLU A 162 -18.88 -9.84 -7.99
C GLU A 162 -18.73 -11.36 -7.80
N LEU A 163 -17.77 -11.78 -6.96
CA LEU A 163 -17.49 -13.20 -6.69
C LEU A 163 -18.37 -13.81 -5.59
N ALA A 164 -19.04 -12.99 -4.79
CA ALA A 164 -19.82 -13.46 -3.64
C ALA A 164 -21.20 -13.98 -4.08
N THR A 165 -21.46 -15.28 -3.86
CA THR A 165 -22.81 -15.85 -4.01
C THR A 165 -23.78 -15.29 -2.95
N ASP A 166 -23.27 -15.03 -1.74
CA ASP A 166 -23.90 -14.23 -0.69
C ASP A 166 -22.85 -13.20 -0.19
N PRO A 167 -23.11 -11.87 -0.31
CA PRO A 167 -22.20 -10.82 0.13
C PRO A 167 -21.73 -10.95 1.59
N ARG A 168 -22.51 -11.61 2.45
CA ARG A 168 -22.20 -11.80 3.88
C ARG A 168 -21.16 -12.88 4.13
N ASP A 169 -20.95 -13.81 3.21
CA ASP A 169 -19.97 -14.90 3.36
C ASP A 169 -18.52 -14.38 3.33
N THR A 170 -18.28 -13.23 2.70
CA THR A 170 -16.96 -12.59 2.68
C THR A 170 -16.83 -11.50 3.75
N ARG A 171 -17.75 -10.53 3.82
CA ARG A 171 -17.79 -9.48 4.85
C ARG A 171 -19.18 -8.89 5.05
N VAL A 172 -19.57 -8.65 6.30
CA VAL A 172 -20.84 -7.99 6.65
C VAL A 172 -21.05 -6.62 5.97
N VAL A 173 -19.98 -5.84 5.77
CA VAL A 173 -20.06 -4.50 5.15
C VAL A 173 -20.36 -4.56 3.66
N LEU A 174 -20.08 -5.68 2.98
CA LEU A 174 -20.33 -5.80 1.54
C LEU A 174 -21.81 -5.65 1.19
N ASP A 175 -22.72 -6.02 2.11
CA ASP A 175 -24.17 -5.91 1.93
C ASP A 175 -24.65 -4.44 1.74
N ALA A 176 -23.84 -3.47 2.17
CA ALA A 176 -24.14 -2.04 2.01
C ALA A 176 -23.60 -1.44 0.70
N TYR A 177 -22.81 -2.21 -0.06
CA TYR A 177 -22.26 -1.78 -1.34
C TYR A 177 -23.10 -2.29 -2.52
N SER A 178 -23.12 -1.49 -3.59
CA SER A 178 -23.61 -1.92 -4.90
C SER A 178 -22.49 -1.76 -5.92
N GLU A 179 -22.49 -2.58 -6.97
CA GLU A 179 -21.51 -2.49 -8.06
C GLU A 179 -21.49 -1.08 -8.66
N GLY A 180 -22.68 -0.50 -8.92
CA GLY A 180 -22.78 0.85 -9.48
C GLY A 180 -22.17 1.94 -8.59
N ASN A 181 -22.33 1.84 -7.26
CA ASN A 181 -21.72 2.81 -6.33
C ASN A 181 -20.20 2.66 -6.29
N LEU A 182 -19.70 1.41 -6.26
CA LEU A 182 -18.26 1.13 -6.24
C LEU A 182 -17.59 1.59 -7.54
N ASP A 183 -18.24 1.38 -8.68
CA ASP A 183 -17.77 1.81 -10.00
C ASP A 183 -17.66 3.34 -10.09
N GLN A 184 -18.68 4.07 -9.63
CA GLN A 184 -18.65 5.53 -9.59
C GLN A 184 -17.53 6.04 -8.67
N LEU A 185 -17.40 5.46 -7.48
CA LEU A 185 -16.34 5.82 -6.52
C LEU A 185 -14.96 5.52 -7.08
N LEU A 186 -14.78 4.40 -7.78
CA LEU A 186 -13.53 4.01 -8.42
C LEU A 186 -13.13 5.06 -9.48
N VAL A 187 -14.03 5.40 -10.40
CA VAL A 187 -13.77 6.39 -11.46
C VAL A 187 -13.48 7.78 -10.88
N MET A 188 -14.27 8.24 -9.90
CA MET A 188 -14.04 9.53 -9.24
C MET A 188 -12.69 9.58 -8.52
N THR A 189 -12.32 8.51 -7.81
CA THR A 189 -11.05 8.42 -7.09
C THR A 189 -9.87 8.37 -8.05
N MET A 190 -9.98 7.63 -9.15
CA MET A 190 -8.96 7.58 -10.20
C MET A 190 -8.74 8.93 -10.87
N ALA A 191 -9.82 9.66 -11.20
CA ALA A 191 -9.70 11.01 -11.77
C ALA A 191 -8.99 11.96 -10.78
N THR A 192 -9.34 11.87 -9.50
CA THR A 192 -8.70 12.66 -8.43
C THR A 192 -7.23 12.27 -8.25
N LEU A 193 -6.89 10.98 -8.36
CA LEU A 193 -5.51 10.48 -8.32
C LEU A 193 -4.67 11.08 -9.45
N LEU A 194 -5.18 11.01 -10.69
CA LEU A 194 -4.48 11.53 -11.86
C LEU A 194 -4.29 13.06 -11.76
N MET A 195 -5.30 13.78 -11.23
CA MET A 195 -5.18 15.21 -10.96
C MET A 195 -4.12 15.51 -9.90
N ALA A 196 -4.15 14.82 -8.75
CA ALA A 196 -3.17 15.00 -7.68
C ALA A 196 -1.74 14.69 -8.14
N TYR A 197 -1.55 13.62 -8.92
CA TYR A 197 -0.26 13.26 -9.49
C TYR A 197 0.20 14.26 -10.56
N SER A 198 -0.74 14.84 -11.32
CA SER A 198 -0.45 15.94 -12.25
C SER A 198 0.08 17.15 -11.48
N LEU A 199 -0.63 17.61 -10.44
CA LEU A 199 -0.19 18.72 -9.59
C LEU A 199 1.18 18.47 -8.95
N TYR A 200 1.46 17.23 -8.52
CA TYR A 200 2.78 16.82 -8.08
C TYR A 200 3.85 17.05 -9.17
N SER A 201 3.56 16.59 -10.40
CA SER A 201 4.49 16.69 -11.54
C SER A 201 4.76 18.13 -11.98
N PHE A 202 3.79 19.04 -11.81
CA PHE A 202 3.95 20.47 -12.13
C PHE A 202 4.71 21.26 -11.05
N SER A 203 4.55 20.93 -9.76
CA SER A 203 4.85 21.87 -8.67
C SER A 203 6.26 21.82 -8.07
N ARG A 204 7.06 20.75 -8.25
CA ARG A 204 8.24 20.54 -7.38
C ARG A 204 9.61 20.29 -7.99
N THR A 205 9.77 19.69 -9.18
CA THR A 205 11.08 19.10 -9.50
C THR A 205 11.64 19.37 -10.89
N SER A 206 10.79 19.59 -11.90
CA SER A 206 11.11 20.06 -13.25
C SER A 206 9.86 19.86 -14.09
N HIS A 207 9.52 20.77 -15.02
CA HIS A 207 8.44 20.55 -15.99
C HIS A 207 8.63 19.21 -16.74
N THR A 208 9.85 18.68 -16.81
CA THR A 208 10.16 17.36 -17.39
C THR A 208 9.49 16.19 -16.67
N MET A 209 9.06 16.33 -15.40
CA MET A 209 8.34 15.25 -14.69
C MET A 209 6.99 14.93 -15.35
N MET A 210 6.45 15.87 -16.14
CA MET A 210 5.25 15.67 -16.96
C MET A 210 5.39 14.52 -17.97
N LEU A 211 6.62 14.13 -18.35
CA LEU A 211 6.87 12.95 -19.18
C LEU A 211 6.38 11.65 -18.53
N THR A 212 6.17 11.63 -17.21
CA THR A 212 5.64 10.48 -16.50
C THR A 212 4.11 10.37 -16.58
N LEU A 213 3.41 11.42 -17.04
CA LEU A 213 1.93 11.44 -17.08
C LEU A 213 1.33 10.37 -18.00
N PRO A 214 1.80 10.17 -19.25
CA PRO A 214 1.23 9.14 -20.12
C PRO A 214 1.22 7.74 -19.46
N PHE A 215 2.27 7.41 -18.71
CA PHE A 215 2.36 6.14 -17.98
C PHE A 215 1.42 6.07 -16.77
N ALA A 216 1.19 7.19 -16.07
CA ALA A 216 0.23 7.26 -14.98
C ALA A 216 -1.21 7.06 -15.49
N PHE A 217 -1.56 7.72 -16.61
CA PHE A 217 -2.84 7.54 -17.28
C PHE A 217 -3.02 6.12 -17.80
N PHE A 218 -2.01 5.55 -18.47
CA PHE A 218 -2.05 4.16 -18.90
C PHE A 218 -2.24 3.21 -17.73
N GLY A 219 -1.49 3.38 -16.64
CA GLY A 219 -1.61 2.51 -15.45
C GLY A 219 -3.00 2.57 -14.83
N ALA A 220 -3.57 3.76 -14.70
CA ALA A 220 -4.93 3.96 -14.22
C ALA A 220 -5.95 3.27 -15.14
N PHE A 221 -5.91 3.55 -16.44
CA PHE A 221 -6.84 2.96 -17.41
C PHE A 221 -6.69 1.45 -17.54
N ARG A 222 -5.47 0.93 -17.48
CA ARG A 222 -5.20 -0.50 -17.50
C ARG A 222 -5.77 -1.17 -16.25
N TYR A 223 -5.57 -0.59 -15.07
CA TYR A 223 -6.18 -1.10 -13.84
C TYR A 223 -7.70 -1.12 -13.94
N HIS A 224 -8.32 0.00 -14.35
CA HIS A 224 -9.77 0.04 -14.56
C HIS A 224 -10.21 -1.02 -15.56
N HIS A 225 -9.56 -1.19 -16.70
CA HIS A 225 -9.91 -2.25 -17.64
C HIS A 225 -9.82 -3.66 -17.01
N LEU A 226 -8.76 -3.95 -16.26
CA LEU A 226 -8.56 -5.25 -15.62
C LEU A 226 -9.61 -5.54 -14.55
N VAL A 227 -10.09 -4.52 -13.83
CA VAL A 227 -11.15 -4.64 -12.83
C VAL A 227 -12.47 -5.15 -13.41
N TYR A 228 -12.74 -4.88 -14.70
CA TYR A 228 -13.98 -5.30 -15.37
C TYR A 228 -13.81 -6.53 -16.29
N THR A 229 -12.59 -7.01 -16.48
CA THR A 229 -12.30 -8.08 -17.46
C THR A 229 -11.63 -9.30 -16.86
N THR A 230 -11.13 -9.21 -15.63
CA THR A 230 -10.34 -10.25 -14.97
C THR A 230 -10.54 -10.24 -13.47
N ASP A 231 -10.25 -11.37 -12.80
CA ASP A 231 -10.28 -11.48 -11.34
C ASP A 231 -9.08 -10.80 -10.63
N ILE A 232 -8.24 -10.07 -11.38
CA ILE A 232 -7.02 -9.41 -10.85
C ILE A 232 -7.38 -8.38 -9.77
N ALA A 233 -8.56 -7.77 -9.82
CA ALA A 233 -8.98 -6.77 -8.86
C ALA A 233 -9.11 -7.31 -7.42
N GLY A 234 -9.53 -8.57 -7.25
CA GLY A 234 -9.65 -9.20 -5.93
C GLY A 234 -8.30 -9.46 -5.25
N ARG A 235 -7.23 -9.57 -6.06
CA ARG A 235 -5.85 -9.82 -5.61
C ARG A 235 -4.90 -8.83 -6.30
N PRO A 236 -4.74 -7.60 -5.77
CA PRO A 236 -3.92 -6.55 -6.38
C PRO A 236 -2.49 -6.98 -6.72
N GLU A 237 -1.93 -7.96 -6.01
CA GLU A 237 -0.65 -8.60 -6.31
C GLU A 237 -0.58 -9.21 -7.73
N TYR A 238 -1.71 -9.61 -8.31
CA TYR A 238 -1.78 -10.13 -9.68
C TYR A 238 -1.60 -9.04 -10.74
N LEU A 239 -1.64 -7.75 -10.36
CA LEU A 239 -1.20 -6.69 -11.27
C LEU A 239 0.26 -6.87 -11.70
N LEU A 240 1.08 -7.51 -10.85
CA LEU A 240 2.47 -7.87 -11.15
C LEU A 240 2.61 -9.12 -12.03
N THR A 241 1.50 -9.70 -12.49
CA THR A 241 1.49 -10.76 -13.52
C THR A 241 1.09 -10.24 -14.90
N ASP A 242 0.43 -9.08 -14.95
CA ASP A 242 0.03 -8.42 -16.19
C ASP A 242 1.25 -7.76 -16.86
N ARG A 243 1.74 -8.37 -17.95
CA ARG A 243 2.94 -7.89 -18.67
C ARG A 243 2.86 -6.40 -19.07
N PRO A 244 1.74 -5.89 -19.63
CA PRO A 244 1.59 -4.46 -19.90
C PRO A 244 1.74 -3.58 -18.66
N SER A 245 1.13 -3.96 -17.53
CA SER A 245 1.23 -3.21 -16.26
C SER A 245 2.66 -3.18 -15.72
N ILE A 246 3.37 -4.32 -15.75
CA ILE A 246 4.78 -4.40 -15.32
C ILE A 246 5.66 -3.52 -16.20
N LEU A 247 5.53 -3.63 -17.53
CA LEU A 247 6.31 -2.83 -18.47
C LEU A 247 6.05 -1.34 -18.28
N ASN A 248 4.78 -0.94 -18.12
CA ASN A 248 4.43 0.44 -17.84
C ASN A 248 5.02 0.95 -16.51
N LEU A 249 4.94 0.15 -15.44
CA LEU A 249 5.52 0.51 -14.14
C LEU A 249 7.04 0.67 -14.22
N PHE A 250 7.72 -0.21 -14.96
CA PHE A 250 9.14 -0.13 -15.20
C PHE A 250 9.52 1.14 -15.99
N LEU A 251 8.84 1.41 -17.11
CA LEU A 251 9.09 2.61 -17.93
C LEU A 251 8.79 3.89 -17.18
N TRP A 252 7.72 3.92 -16.38
CA TRP A 252 7.40 5.02 -15.48
C TRP A 252 8.52 5.26 -14.48
N GLY A 253 8.99 4.20 -13.81
CA GLY A 253 10.06 4.27 -12.81
C GLY A 253 11.39 4.74 -13.41
N LEU A 254 11.75 4.23 -14.60
CA LEU A 254 12.93 4.66 -15.33
C LEU A 254 12.85 6.14 -15.72
N THR A 255 11.70 6.59 -16.22
CA THR A 255 11.48 7.99 -16.59
C THR A 255 11.52 8.90 -15.36
N ALA A 256 10.83 8.52 -14.29
CA ALA A 256 10.82 9.25 -13.03
C ALA A 256 12.23 9.40 -12.44
N ALA A 257 12.99 8.31 -12.36
CA ALA A 257 14.38 8.33 -11.89
C ALA A 257 15.27 9.18 -12.80
N GLY A 258 15.17 9.02 -14.13
CA GLY A 258 15.94 9.80 -15.10
C GLY A 258 15.74 11.31 -14.95
N VAL A 259 14.48 11.73 -14.74
CA VAL A 259 14.12 13.14 -14.52
C VAL A 259 14.60 13.63 -13.15
N LEU A 260 14.36 12.88 -12.07
CA LEU A 260 14.69 13.31 -10.71
C LEU A 260 16.19 13.47 -10.48
N TYR A 261 16.99 12.59 -11.09
CA TYR A 261 18.45 12.55 -10.95
C TYR A 261 19.20 13.26 -12.10
N ASN A 262 18.50 14.08 -12.90
CA ASN A 262 19.09 14.92 -13.95
C ASN A 262 19.95 14.15 -14.98
N VAL A 263 19.56 12.92 -15.34
CA VAL A 263 20.24 12.17 -16.42
C VAL A 263 20.37 12.98 -17.73
N PRO A 264 19.38 13.80 -18.15
CA PRO A 264 19.52 14.61 -19.37
C PRO A 264 20.68 15.62 -19.33
N ALA A 265 21.02 16.20 -18.17
CA ALA A 265 22.12 17.16 -18.05
C ALA A 265 23.50 16.47 -18.10
N LEU A 266 23.60 15.27 -17.52
CA LEU A 266 24.79 14.43 -17.57
C LEU A 266 25.08 13.91 -18.98
N VAL A 267 24.04 13.47 -19.70
CA VAL A 267 24.18 12.99 -21.09
C VAL A 267 24.58 14.12 -22.04
N VAL A 268 24.05 15.34 -21.86
CA VAL A 268 24.43 16.51 -22.66
C VAL A 268 25.86 16.99 -22.36
N GLN A 269 26.38 16.79 -21.15
CA GLN A 269 27.78 17.09 -20.82
C GLN A 269 28.77 16.04 -21.31
N VAL A 270 28.37 14.77 -21.42
CA VAL A 270 29.24 13.67 -21.93
C VAL A 270 29.36 13.69 -23.45
N ILE A 271 28.40 14.30 -24.16
CA ILE A 271 28.39 14.43 -25.63
C ILE A 271 29.08 15.72 -26.12
N ARG A 272 29.48 16.63 -25.22
CA ARG A 272 30.30 17.81 -25.53
C ARG A 272 31.77 17.54 -25.22
#